data_AF-A0A7J4RIL4-F1
#
_entry.id   AF-A0A7J4RIL4-F1
#
_cell.length_a   1.000
_cell.length_b   1.000
_cell.length_c   1.000
_cell.angle_alpha   90.00
_cell.angle_beta   90.00
_cell.angle_gamma   90.00
#
_symmetry.space_group_name_H-M   'P 1'
#
loop_
_entity.id
_entity.type
_entity.pdbx_description
1 polymer ?
#
loop_
_entity_poly.entity_id
_entity_poly.type
_entity_poly.pdbx_seq_one_letter_code
_entity_poly.pdbx_strand_id
1 'polypeptide(L)'
;MSSKDREAQLSESLMSKDKELRDLKRDFETLKSTHKILTKDSEETNSELESLQLNYEKLTRDFGLYKKSVQERESVEDKGIVRRFIGWPLRFGQSILSRETRRREEKIKERGVLIANLNENISKFKKKVSEQRRDIVERTQGEEKWKKRYDALSADKRSESGLERDSLVDRLRERLDVERRKNMLLEEELTRLKKEGDSKGDELDSVHAAVKKANDEFDIIEIMDGGWKSAKKSPFMNANLVYETLEAMANEASRWVEKPDGSGSFEDDIKIYVDVAENDSQDRYWKVGNINQKMNRHVKLGVDRDPSKTLRIYYDITRKGRLRIGWCGEHP
;
A
#
# COMPACT_ATOMS: atom_id res chain seq x y z
N MET A 1 -22.02 4.12 12.37
CA MET A 1 -20.80 3.72 11.64
C MET A 1 -21.22 3.33 10.24
N SER A 2 -20.64 3.97 9.22
CA SER A 2 -20.98 3.72 7.81
C SER A 2 -20.37 2.40 7.33
N SER A 3 -21.00 1.72 6.38
CA SER A 3 -20.44 0.51 5.74
C SER A 3 -19.02 0.75 5.20
N LYS A 4 -18.78 1.96 4.68
CA LYS A 4 -17.47 2.40 4.18
C LYS A 4 -16.40 2.45 5.26
N ASP A 5 -16.75 2.79 6.50
CA ASP A 5 -15.80 2.85 7.62
C ASP A 5 -15.35 1.45 8.03
N ARG A 6 -16.27 0.47 7.98
CA ARG A 6 -15.96 -0.95 8.26
C ARG A 6 -15.08 -1.56 7.18
N GLU A 7 -15.35 -1.26 5.91
CA GLU A 7 -14.55 -1.75 4.78
C GLU A 7 -13.12 -1.18 4.80
N ALA A 8 -12.96 0.10 5.14
CA ALA A 8 -11.65 0.72 5.31
C ALA A 8 -10.86 0.07 6.46
N GLN A 9 -11.50 -0.16 7.61
CA GLN A 9 -10.88 -0.82 8.77
C GLN A 9 -10.46 -2.27 8.47
N LEU A 10 -11.28 -3.02 7.74
CA LEU A 10 -10.95 -4.38 7.31
C LEU A 10 -9.77 -4.38 6.33
N SER A 11 -9.76 -3.48 5.35
CA SER A 11 -8.65 -3.37 4.39
C SER A 11 -7.33 -3.00 5.07
N GLU A 12 -7.36 -2.11 6.05
CA GLU A 12 -6.17 -1.71 6.82
C GLU A 12 -5.66 -2.86 7.69
N SER A 13 -6.58 -3.60 8.34
CA SER A 13 -6.25 -4.79 9.12
C SER A 13 -5.57 -5.87 8.28
N LEU A 14 -6.10 -6.13 7.08
CA LEU A 14 -5.59 -7.15 6.15
C LEU A 14 -4.18 -6.78 5.64
N MET A 15 -3.94 -5.50 5.34
CA MET A 15 -2.62 -5.00 4.93
C MET A 15 -1.60 -5.08 6.07
N SER A 16 -2.02 -4.84 7.31
CA SER A 16 -1.19 -5.01 8.49
C SER A 16 -0.80 -6.48 8.70
N LYS A 17 -1.77 -7.40 8.61
CA LYS A 17 -1.55 -8.86 8.69
C LYS A 17 -0.63 -9.38 7.59
N ASP A 18 -0.72 -8.82 6.39
CA ASP A 18 0.16 -9.14 5.26
C ASP A 18 1.61 -8.71 5.47
N LYS A 19 1.81 -7.60 6.19
CA LYS A 19 3.13 -7.17 6.60
C LYS A 19 3.68 -8.11 7.69
N GLU A 20 2.87 -8.40 8.71
CA GLU A 20 3.24 -9.33 9.79
C GLU A 20 3.67 -10.70 9.24
N LEU A 21 2.92 -11.27 8.29
CA LEU A 21 3.25 -12.56 7.67
C LEU A 21 4.57 -12.55 6.90
N ARG A 22 4.88 -11.44 6.21
CA ARG A 22 6.14 -11.31 5.46
C ARG A 22 7.34 -11.20 6.39
N ASP A 23 7.19 -10.46 7.47
CA ASP A 23 8.24 -10.32 8.48
C ASP A 23 8.45 -11.64 9.22
N LEU A 24 7.38 -12.33 9.61
CA LEU A 24 7.45 -13.65 10.25
C LEU A 24 8.13 -14.71 9.36
N LYS A 25 7.89 -14.68 8.05
CA LYS A 25 8.56 -15.56 7.09
C LYS A 25 10.05 -15.29 7.01
N ARG A 26 10.45 -14.02 7.02
CA ARG A 26 11.87 -13.62 7.01
C ARG A 26 12.57 -14.15 8.27
N ASP A 27 11.94 -13.98 9.43
CA ASP A 27 12.48 -14.44 10.71
C ASP A 27 12.57 -15.98 10.80
N PHE A 28 11.62 -16.69 10.19
CA PHE A 28 11.68 -18.14 10.11
C PHE A 28 12.87 -18.64 9.27
N GLU A 29 13.13 -18.03 8.11
CA GLU A 29 14.25 -18.42 7.25
C GLU A 29 15.61 -18.07 7.88
N THR A 30 15.72 -16.94 8.59
CA THR A 30 16.94 -16.62 9.35
C THR A 30 17.17 -17.65 10.45
N LEU A 31 16.14 -18.00 11.23
CA LEU A 31 16.25 -19.02 12.28
C LEU A 31 16.70 -20.38 11.72
N LYS A 32 16.09 -20.83 10.63
CA LYS A 32 16.44 -22.08 9.94
C LYS A 32 17.89 -22.10 9.44
N SER A 33 18.35 -21.01 8.83
CA SER A 33 19.74 -20.91 8.38
C SER A 33 20.74 -20.97 9.54
N THR A 34 20.44 -20.30 10.66
CA THR A 34 21.30 -20.35 11.85
C THR A 34 21.34 -21.73 12.50
N HIS A 35 20.21 -22.46 12.55
CA HIS A 35 20.16 -23.83 13.04
C HIS A 35 21.03 -24.76 12.20
N LYS A 36 21.03 -24.60 10.86
CA LYS A 36 21.87 -25.38 9.95
C LYS A 36 23.37 -25.14 10.20
N ILE A 37 23.78 -23.90 10.42
CA ILE A 37 25.18 -23.56 10.74
C ILE A 37 25.59 -24.21 12.06
N LEU A 38 24.79 -24.05 13.12
CA LEU A 38 25.08 -24.64 14.43
C LEU A 38 25.16 -26.17 14.41
N THR A 39 24.31 -26.82 13.60
CA THR A 39 24.36 -28.27 13.41
C THR A 39 25.69 -28.70 12.80
N LYS A 40 26.12 -28.02 11.73
CA LYS A 40 27.41 -28.28 11.07
C LYS A 40 28.59 -28.06 12.03
N ASP A 41 28.59 -26.96 12.77
CA ASP A 41 29.62 -26.66 13.76
C ASP A 41 29.66 -27.73 14.88
N SER A 42 28.51 -28.27 15.28
CA SER A 42 28.46 -29.37 16.24
C SER A 42 28.99 -30.69 15.68
N GLU A 43 28.80 -30.97 14.38
CA GLU A 43 29.35 -32.16 13.72
C GLU A 43 30.88 -32.08 13.59
N GLU A 44 31.40 -30.92 13.20
CA GLU A 44 32.84 -30.66 13.09
C GLU A 44 33.52 -30.81 14.46
N THR A 45 32.98 -30.17 15.51
CA THR A 45 33.53 -30.27 16.88
C THR A 45 33.45 -31.68 17.48
N ASN A 46 32.40 -32.45 17.16
CA ASN A 46 32.32 -33.87 17.55
C ASN A 46 33.42 -34.69 16.87
N SER A 47 33.67 -34.47 15.57
CA SER A 47 34.71 -35.17 14.81
C SER A 47 36.11 -34.86 15.38
N GLU A 48 36.36 -33.60 15.74
CA GLU A 48 37.59 -33.19 16.43
C GLU A 48 37.74 -33.88 17.79
N LEU A 49 36.66 -33.95 18.58
CA LEU A 49 36.65 -34.64 19.87
C LEU A 49 37.03 -36.12 19.72
N GLU A 50 36.43 -36.82 18.75
CA GLU A 50 36.74 -38.23 18.46
C GLU A 50 38.21 -38.43 18.11
N SER A 51 38.77 -37.55 17.27
CA SER A 51 40.20 -37.59 16.91
C SER A 51 41.11 -37.38 18.12
N LEU A 52 40.75 -36.46 19.03
CA LEU A 52 41.48 -36.20 20.27
C LEU A 52 41.41 -37.38 21.22
N GLN A 53 40.25 -38.03 21.33
CA GLN A 53 40.07 -39.24 22.14
C GLN A 53 40.92 -40.40 21.62
N LEU A 54 40.92 -40.65 20.30
CA LEU A 54 41.78 -41.66 19.68
C LEU A 54 43.27 -41.39 19.94
N ASN A 55 43.69 -40.13 19.80
CA ASN A 55 45.07 -39.72 20.09
C ASN A 55 45.43 -39.91 21.57
N TYR A 56 44.52 -39.57 22.48
CA TYR A 56 44.69 -39.78 23.91
C TYR A 56 44.81 -41.27 24.26
N GLU A 57 43.95 -42.13 23.71
CA GLU A 57 43.99 -43.58 23.93
C GLU A 57 45.28 -44.20 23.39
N LYS A 58 45.70 -43.79 22.19
CA LYS A 58 46.97 -44.23 21.59
C LYS A 58 48.15 -43.82 22.47
N LEU A 59 48.21 -42.54 22.87
CA LEU A 59 49.29 -42.04 23.72
C LEU A 59 49.34 -42.74 25.08
N THR A 60 48.17 -42.99 25.69
CA THR A 60 48.05 -43.70 26.96
C THR A 60 48.52 -45.15 26.84
N ARG A 61 48.15 -45.83 25.74
CA ARG A 61 48.60 -47.20 25.44
C ARG A 61 50.12 -47.25 25.23
N ASP A 62 50.66 -46.38 24.39
CA ASP A 62 52.09 -46.28 24.10
C ASP A 62 52.90 -45.97 25.38
N PHE A 63 52.35 -45.12 26.25
CA PHE A 63 52.93 -44.82 27.54
C PHE A 63 52.89 -46.02 28.50
N GLY A 64 51.78 -46.77 28.53
CA GLY A 64 51.67 -48.01 29.31
C GLY A 64 52.65 -49.10 28.86
N LEU A 65 52.82 -49.28 27.54
CA LEU A 65 53.81 -50.19 26.97
C LEU A 65 55.24 -49.74 27.30
N TYR A 66 55.53 -48.45 27.17
CA TYR A 66 56.82 -47.88 27.56
C TYR A 66 57.13 -48.15 29.03
N LYS A 67 56.19 -47.89 29.94
CA LYS A 67 56.35 -48.15 31.37
C LYS A 67 56.65 -49.63 31.67
N LYS A 68 55.92 -50.55 31.04
CA LYS A 68 56.20 -52.01 31.17
C LYS A 68 57.59 -52.36 30.66
N SER A 69 58.00 -51.86 29.49
CA SER A 69 59.33 -52.13 28.93
C SER A 69 60.47 -51.59 29.80
N VAL A 70 60.26 -50.47 30.51
CA VAL A 70 61.21 -49.94 31.49
C VAL A 70 61.30 -50.86 32.70
N GLN A 71 60.17 -51.27 33.26
CA GLN A 71 60.11 -52.21 34.40
C GLN A 71 60.74 -53.57 34.08
N GLU A 72 60.52 -54.10 32.88
CA GLU A 72 61.13 -55.35 32.44
C GLU A 72 62.66 -55.24 32.35
N ARG A 73 63.19 -54.14 31.80
CA ARG A 73 64.65 -53.89 31.75
C ARG A 73 65.27 -53.76 33.13
N GLU A 74 64.62 -53.05 34.06
CA GLU A 74 65.06 -52.95 35.46
C GLU A 74 65.08 -54.33 36.13
N SER A 75 64.07 -55.17 35.89
CA SER A 75 64.01 -56.53 36.44
C SER A 75 65.05 -57.50 35.86
N VAL A 76 65.52 -57.25 34.63
CA VAL A 76 66.57 -58.02 33.96
C VAL A 76 67.96 -57.54 34.40
N GLU A 77 68.15 -56.23 34.59
CA GLU A 77 69.38 -55.66 35.15
C GLU A 77 69.61 -56.13 36.60
N ASP A 78 68.56 -56.21 37.42
CA ASP A 78 68.62 -56.78 38.79
C ASP A 78 68.93 -58.28 38.81
N LYS A 79 68.63 -59.02 37.74
CA LYS A 79 68.94 -60.46 37.61
C LYS A 79 70.28 -60.72 36.89
N GLY A 80 70.87 -59.70 36.26
CA GLY A 80 72.07 -59.83 35.42
C GLY A 80 73.39 -59.45 36.08
N ILE A 81 73.39 -58.83 37.28
CA ILE A 81 74.61 -58.33 37.93
C ILE A 81 74.76 -58.91 39.34
N VAL A 82 74.72 -60.23 39.46
CA VAL A 82 75.42 -60.91 40.56
C VAL A 82 76.05 -62.21 40.03
N ARG A 83 77.28 -62.11 39.49
CA ARG A 83 78.43 -62.92 39.90
C ARG A 83 79.71 -62.56 39.13
N ARG A 84 80.70 -62.07 39.91
CA ARG A 84 82.17 -62.12 39.72
C ARG A 84 82.82 -61.20 38.67
N PHE A 85 83.42 -60.08 39.12
CA PHE A 85 84.88 -59.79 39.15
C PHE A 85 85.16 -58.26 39.25
N ILE A 86 85.83 -57.86 40.35
CA ILE A 86 86.74 -56.70 40.57
C ILE A 86 86.24 -55.27 40.27
N GLY A 87 85.76 -54.59 41.32
CA GLY A 87 86.53 -53.54 42.01
C GLY A 87 86.86 -52.18 41.37
N TRP A 88 86.93 -51.99 40.04
CA TRP A 88 87.42 -50.68 39.52
C TRP A 88 86.83 -50.08 38.21
N PRO A 89 85.89 -50.69 37.47
CA PRO A 89 85.13 -49.96 36.44
C PRO A 89 83.75 -49.43 36.92
N LEU A 90 83.34 -49.74 38.15
CA LEU A 90 81.98 -49.48 38.67
C LEU A 90 81.62 -47.99 38.87
N ARG A 91 82.59 -47.07 38.91
CA ARG A 91 82.30 -45.63 39.07
C ARG A 91 81.78 -44.95 37.79
N PHE A 92 82.10 -45.49 36.61
CA PHE A 92 81.57 -44.96 35.35
C PHE A 92 80.17 -45.51 35.03
N GLY A 93 79.92 -46.80 35.33
CA GLY A 93 78.62 -47.45 35.10
C GLY A 93 77.47 -46.86 35.92
N GLN A 94 77.69 -46.55 37.21
CA GLN A 94 76.68 -45.89 38.05
C GLN A 94 76.31 -44.48 37.57
N SER A 95 77.27 -43.73 37.01
CA SER A 95 77.01 -42.37 36.50
C SER A 95 76.22 -42.37 35.18
N ILE A 96 76.42 -43.40 34.34
CA ILE A 96 75.70 -43.59 33.08
C ILE A 96 74.30 -44.12 33.36
N LEU A 97 74.16 -45.13 34.24
CA LEU A 97 72.88 -45.67 34.69
C LEU A 97 72.04 -44.62 35.44
N SER A 98 72.64 -43.75 36.28
CA SER A 98 71.89 -42.68 36.94
C SER A 98 71.46 -41.56 36.00
N ARG A 99 72.27 -41.24 34.98
CA ARG A 99 71.88 -40.31 33.91
C ARG A 99 70.78 -40.89 33.03
N GLU A 100 70.82 -42.18 32.76
CA GLU A 100 69.85 -42.85 31.91
C GLU A 100 68.51 -43.06 32.62
N THR A 101 68.51 -43.43 33.89
CA THR A 101 67.30 -43.46 34.74
C THR A 101 66.70 -42.07 34.90
N ARG A 102 67.50 -41.03 35.16
CA ARG A 102 67.02 -39.64 35.22
C ARG A 102 66.42 -39.17 33.90
N ARG A 103 67.03 -39.48 32.75
CA ARG A 103 66.46 -39.19 31.43
C ARG A 103 65.16 -39.96 31.17
N ARG A 104 65.01 -41.18 31.70
CA ARG A 104 63.76 -41.96 31.61
C ARG A 104 62.68 -41.34 32.50
N GLU A 105 63.00 -40.94 33.72
CA GLU A 105 62.09 -40.22 34.62
C GLU A 105 61.62 -38.89 34.04
N GLU A 106 62.52 -38.11 33.44
CA GLU A 106 62.20 -36.86 32.74
C GLU A 106 61.21 -37.12 31.59
N LYS A 107 61.44 -38.14 30.76
CA LYS A 107 60.51 -38.54 29.68
C LYS A 107 59.16 -39.03 30.20
N ILE A 108 59.13 -39.75 31.34
CA ILE A 108 57.90 -40.20 31.99
C ILE A 108 57.10 -38.99 32.48
N LYS A 109 57.78 -38.02 33.08
CA LYS A 109 57.18 -36.78 33.57
C LYS A 109 56.63 -35.94 32.42
N GLU A 110 57.40 -35.74 31.35
CA GLU A 110 56.97 -35.02 30.14
C GLU A 110 55.73 -35.67 29.51
N ARG A 111 55.73 -37.00 29.34
CA ARG A 111 54.55 -37.72 28.80
C ARG A 111 53.35 -37.66 29.73
N GLY A 112 53.56 -37.69 31.04
CA GLY A 112 52.51 -37.49 32.04
C GLY A 112 51.85 -36.11 31.94
N VAL A 113 52.65 -35.06 31.77
CA VAL A 113 52.16 -33.68 31.57
C VAL A 113 51.35 -33.57 30.26
N LEU A 114 51.82 -34.20 29.18
CA LEU A 114 51.09 -34.23 27.91
C LEU A 114 49.72 -34.93 28.03
N ILE A 115 49.66 -36.08 28.71
CA ILE A 115 48.41 -36.81 28.97
C ILE A 115 47.45 -35.96 29.81
N ALA A 116 47.94 -35.27 30.83
CA ALA A 116 47.12 -34.38 31.67
C ALA A 116 46.53 -33.22 30.85
N ASN A 117 47.34 -32.57 30.00
CA ASN A 117 46.90 -31.48 29.13
C ASN A 117 45.87 -31.95 28.10
N LEU A 118 46.09 -33.12 27.46
CA LEU A 118 45.12 -33.70 26.53
C LEU A 118 43.79 -34.03 27.22
N ASN A 119 43.83 -34.55 28.44
CA ASN A 119 42.63 -34.84 29.21
C ASN A 119 41.85 -33.56 29.58
N GLU A 120 42.56 -32.49 29.96
CA GLU A 120 41.97 -31.18 30.19
C GLU A 120 41.30 -30.64 28.92
N ASN A 121 41.95 -30.74 27.77
CA ASN A 121 41.37 -30.31 26.49
C ASN A 121 40.14 -31.13 26.12
N ILE A 122 40.18 -32.47 26.25
CA ILE A 122 39.00 -33.33 26.05
C ILE A 122 37.84 -32.90 26.96
N SER A 123 38.11 -32.56 28.22
CA SER A 123 37.08 -32.09 29.15
C SER A 123 36.44 -30.76 28.71
N LYS A 124 37.26 -29.81 28.24
CA LYS A 124 36.78 -28.52 27.71
C LYS A 124 35.95 -28.72 26.44
N PHE A 125 36.41 -29.54 25.51
CA PHE A 125 35.69 -29.84 24.27
C PHE A 125 34.37 -30.57 24.53
N LYS A 126 34.34 -31.55 25.46
CA LYS A 126 33.07 -32.20 25.86
C LYS A 126 32.05 -31.20 26.40
N LYS A 127 32.48 -30.23 27.21
CA LYS A 127 31.61 -29.17 27.71
C LYS A 127 31.07 -28.31 26.57
N LYS A 128 31.94 -27.87 25.65
CA LYS A 128 31.55 -27.08 24.47
C LYS A 128 30.52 -27.81 23.59
N VAL A 129 30.74 -29.11 23.31
CA VAL A 129 29.80 -29.96 22.58
C VAL A 129 28.45 -30.03 23.30
N SER A 130 28.45 -30.21 24.62
CA SER A 130 27.19 -30.27 25.39
C SER A 130 26.40 -28.96 25.36
N GLU A 131 27.09 -27.82 25.39
CA GLU A 131 26.49 -26.48 25.27
C GLU A 131 25.89 -26.28 23.88
N GLN A 132 26.65 -26.60 22.81
CA GLN A 132 26.15 -26.51 21.43
C GLN A 132 24.95 -27.41 21.17
N ARG A 133 24.92 -28.63 21.73
CA ARG A 133 23.77 -29.54 21.63
C ARG A 133 22.52 -28.95 22.28
N ARG A 134 22.65 -28.31 23.45
CA ARG A 134 21.54 -27.63 24.12
C ARG A 134 21.01 -26.48 23.26
N ASP A 135 21.92 -25.68 22.70
CA ASP A 135 21.56 -24.54 21.85
C ASP A 135 20.84 -25.00 20.56
N ILE A 136 21.27 -26.11 19.96
CA ILE A 136 20.57 -26.73 18.82
C ILE A 136 19.14 -27.10 19.22
N VAL A 137 18.96 -27.83 20.33
CA VAL A 137 17.62 -28.25 20.81
C VAL A 137 16.71 -27.06 21.06
N GLU A 138 17.21 -26.01 21.73
CA GLU A 138 16.45 -24.78 21.98
C GLU A 138 16.02 -24.10 20.67
N ARG A 139 16.91 -24.06 19.67
CA ARG A 139 16.59 -23.48 18.36
C ARG A 139 15.63 -24.35 17.55
N THR A 140 15.73 -25.67 17.60
CA THR A 140 14.77 -26.58 16.93
C THR A 140 13.37 -26.37 17.50
N GLN A 141 13.24 -26.32 18.83
CA GLN A 141 11.95 -26.04 19.49
C GLN A 141 11.43 -24.64 19.13
N GLY A 142 12.33 -23.66 19.02
CA GLY A 142 12.01 -22.34 18.49
C GLY A 142 11.45 -22.41 17.07
N GLU A 143 12.17 -23.07 16.16
CA GLU A 143 11.79 -23.22 14.74
C GLU A 143 10.39 -23.84 14.61
N GLU A 144 10.09 -24.90 15.35
CA GLU A 144 8.76 -25.51 15.35
C GLU A 144 7.65 -24.58 15.83
N LYS A 145 7.90 -23.81 16.91
CA LYS A 145 6.94 -22.83 17.42
C LYS A 145 6.69 -21.72 16.41
N TRP A 146 7.75 -21.19 15.79
CA TRP A 146 7.66 -20.16 14.75
C TRP A 146 6.94 -20.67 13.51
N LYS A 147 7.24 -21.90 13.07
CA LYS A 147 6.54 -22.56 11.97
C LYS A 147 5.04 -22.71 12.23
N LYS A 148 4.65 -23.22 13.39
CA LYS A 148 3.23 -23.34 13.79
C LYS A 148 2.52 -21.99 13.76
N ARG A 149 3.18 -20.93 14.23
CA ARG A 149 2.63 -19.57 14.24
C ARG A 149 2.47 -19.00 12.82
N TYR A 150 3.46 -19.24 11.96
CA TYR A 150 3.40 -18.88 10.55
C TYR A 150 2.27 -19.62 9.83
N ASP A 151 2.16 -20.93 10.01
CA ASP A 151 1.14 -21.75 9.38
C ASP A 151 -0.28 -21.32 9.84
N ALA A 152 -0.44 -21.00 11.13
CA ALA A 152 -1.70 -20.50 11.68
C ALA A 152 -2.10 -19.14 11.09
N LEU A 153 -1.18 -18.16 11.07
CA LEU A 153 -1.43 -16.84 10.47
C LEU A 153 -1.67 -16.94 8.96
N SER A 154 -0.98 -17.85 8.28
CA SER A 154 -1.16 -18.09 6.85
C SER A 154 -2.52 -18.74 6.56
N ALA A 155 -3.00 -19.62 7.43
CA ALA A 155 -4.34 -20.20 7.36
C ALA A 155 -5.41 -19.14 7.65
N ASP A 156 -5.20 -18.28 8.65
CA ASP A 156 -6.11 -17.20 9.03
C ASP A 156 -6.27 -16.18 7.89
N LYS A 157 -5.15 -15.75 7.28
CA LYS A 157 -5.19 -14.95 6.04
C LYS A 157 -5.92 -15.66 4.92
N ARG A 158 -5.74 -16.98 4.77
CA ARG A 158 -6.44 -17.77 3.75
C ARG A 158 -7.94 -17.84 4.01
N SER A 159 -8.39 -17.95 5.27
CA SER A 159 -9.80 -17.87 5.63
C SER A 159 -10.38 -16.47 5.51
N GLU A 160 -9.62 -15.40 5.83
CA GLU A 160 -10.04 -14.02 5.55
C GLU A 160 -10.13 -13.74 4.05
N SER A 161 -9.21 -14.30 3.26
CA SER A 161 -9.26 -14.24 1.78
C SER A 161 -10.26 -15.22 1.15
N GLY A 162 -10.75 -16.16 1.95
CA GLY A 162 -11.62 -17.28 1.58
C GLY A 162 -13.06 -17.14 2.09
N LEU A 163 -13.33 -16.16 2.97
CA LEU A 163 -14.57 -15.38 2.87
C LEU A 163 -14.61 -14.97 1.40
N GLU A 164 -15.60 -15.47 0.66
CA GLU A 164 -15.74 -15.21 -0.77
C GLU A 164 -15.26 -13.79 -1.02
N ARG A 165 -14.24 -13.60 -1.87
CA ARG A 165 -14.03 -12.29 -2.49
C ARG A 165 -15.39 -11.94 -3.00
N ASP A 166 -16.07 -11.08 -2.25
CA ASP A 166 -17.52 -11.04 -2.28
C ASP A 166 -17.81 -10.75 -3.74
N SER A 167 -18.45 -11.70 -4.43
CA SER A 167 -18.60 -11.56 -5.89
C SER A 167 -19.29 -10.23 -6.22
N LEU A 168 -20.02 -9.70 -5.23
CA LEU A 168 -20.51 -8.35 -5.16
C LEU A 168 -19.39 -7.29 -5.09
N VAL A 169 -18.42 -7.38 -4.17
CA VAL A 169 -17.26 -6.46 -4.06
C VAL A 169 -16.39 -6.45 -5.32
N ASP A 170 -16.10 -7.59 -5.94
CA ASP A 170 -15.32 -7.61 -7.19
C ASP A 170 -16.10 -6.97 -8.34
N ARG A 171 -17.41 -7.26 -8.46
CA ARG A 171 -18.30 -6.56 -9.41
C ARG A 171 -18.43 -5.06 -9.12
N LEU A 172 -18.43 -4.67 -7.85
CA LEU A 172 -18.50 -3.27 -7.44
C LEU A 172 -17.19 -2.53 -7.72
N ARG A 173 -16.03 -3.18 -7.55
CA ARG A 173 -14.73 -2.63 -7.94
C ARG A 173 -14.62 -2.46 -9.45
N GLU A 174 -15.01 -3.47 -10.21
CA GLU A 174 -15.04 -3.40 -11.67
C GLU A 174 -15.97 -2.28 -12.15
N ARG A 175 -17.17 -2.17 -11.56
CA ARG A 175 -18.11 -1.07 -11.84
C ARG A 175 -17.53 0.29 -11.44
N LEU A 176 -16.85 0.39 -10.29
CA LEU A 176 -16.21 1.62 -9.85
C LEU A 176 -15.08 2.06 -10.79
N ASP A 177 -14.28 1.12 -11.30
CA ASP A 177 -13.20 1.41 -12.24
C ASP A 177 -13.73 1.77 -13.64
N VAL A 178 -14.87 1.22 -14.04
CA VAL A 178 -15.60 1.66 -15.24
C VAL A 178 -16.11 3.10 -15.06
N GLU A 179 -16.75 3.41 -13.93
CA GLU A 179 -17.25 4.77 -13.66
C GLU A 179 -16.11 5.79 -13.49
N ARG A 180 -14.99 5.42 -12.87
CA ARG A 180 -13.79 6.28 -12.80
C ARG A 180 -13.22 6.58 -14.18
N ARG A 181 -13.16 5.58 -15.07
CA ARG A 181 -12.72 5.80 -16.46
C ARG A 181 -13.68 6.72 -17.22
N LYS A 182 -14.99 6.55 -17.04
CA LYS A 182 -15.98 7.48 -17.60
C LYS A 182 -15.81 8.89 -17.08
N ASN A 183 -15.60 9.07 -15.77
CA ASN A 183 -15.35 10.39 -15.19
C ASN A 183 -14.09 11.02 -15.75
N MET A 184 -12.98 10.29 -15.89
CA MET A 184 -11.77 10.82 -16.52
C MET A 184 -12.03 11.24 -17.97
N LEU A 185 -12.75 10.43 -18.76
CA LEU A 185 -13.11 10.78 -20.14
C LEU A 185 -14.02 12.01 -20.21
N LEU A 186 -14.99 12.12 -19.29
CA LEU A 186 -15.88 13.28 -19.20
C LEU A 186 -15.13 14.54 -18.72
N GLU A 187 -14.14 14.41 -17.83
CA GLU A 187 -13.27 15.51 -17.41
C GLU A 187 -12.33 15.95 -18.54
N GLU A 188 -11.78 15.00 -19.31
CA GLU A 188 -11.02 15.29 -20.52
C GLU A 188 -11.88 15.98 -21.59
N GLU A 189 -13.13 15.55 -21.75
CA GLU A 189 -14.08 16.17 -22.66
C GLU A 189 -14.52 17.55 -22.18
N LEU A 190 -14.76 17.75 -20.88
CA LEU A 190 -15.02 19.05 -20.28
C LEU A 190 -13.83 20.00 -20.43
N THR A 191 -12.60 19.52 -20.26
CA THR A 191 -11.41 20.35 -20.46
C THR A 191 -11.16 20.67 -21.93
N ARG A 192 -11.50 19.75 -22.85
CA ARG A 192 -11.51 20.01 -24.30
C ARG A 192 -12.57 21.04 -24.66
N LEU A 193 -13.82 20.86 -24.23
CA LEU A 193 -14.91 21.80 -24.44
C LEU A 193 -14.64 23.16 -23.79
N LYS A 194 -13.96 23.20 -22.65
CA LYS A 194 -13.54 24.45 -22.01
C LYS A 194 -12.44 25.16 -22.82
N LYS A 195 -11.50 24.42 -23.42
CA LYS A 195 -10.50 24.97 -24.34
C LYS A 195 -11.10 25.41 -25.68
N GLU A 196 -12.10 24.69 -26.18
CA GLU A 196 -12.85 25.04 -27.38
C GLU A 196 -13.80 26.23 -27.11
N GLY A 197 -14.33 26.36 -25.88
CA GLY A 197 -15.09 27.53 -25.42
C GLY A 197 -14.22 28.77 -25.13
N ASP A 198 -12.92 28.58 -24.85
CA ASP A 198 -11.93 29.67 -24.72
C ASP A 198 -11.49 30.23 -26.09
N SER A 199 -12.01 29.73 -27.21
CA SER A 199 -11.90 30.45 -28.48
C SER A 199 -12.89 31.62 -28.47
N LYS A 200 -12.50 32.72 -27.82
CA LYS A 200 -13.02 34.09 -28.00
C LYS A 200 -14.45 34.16 -28.56
N GLY A 201 -15.45 33.86 -27.73
CA GLY A 201 -16.77 34.42 -27.97
C GLY A 201 -16.69 35.93 -27.75
N ASP A 202 -17.04 36.73 -28.75
CA ASP A 202 -17.08 38.19 -28.64
C ASP A 202 -17.73 38.60 -27.31
N GLU A 203 -16.97 39.29 -26.46
CA GLU A 203 -17.48 39.85 -25.21
C GLU A 203 -18.62 40.81 -25.57
N LEU A 204 -19.84 40.49 -25.16
CA LEU A 204 -21.01 41.28 -25.52
C LEU A 204 -21.03 42.57 -24.70
N ASP A 205 -21.06 43.71 -25.37
CA ASP A 205 -20.97 45.02 -24.71
C ASP A 205 -22.26 45.44 -23.99
N SER A 206 -23.40 44.80 -24.26
CA SER A 206 -24.69 45.18 -23.67
C SER A 206 -25.75 44.08 -23.73
N VAL A 207 -26.75 44.15 -22.84
CA VAL A 207 -27.94 43.27 -22.86
C VAL A 207 -28.63 43.32 -24.22
N HIS A 208 -28.67 44.48 -24.88
CA HIS A 208 -29.23 44.60 -26.21
C HIS A 208 -28.43 43.81 -27.26
N ALA A 209 -27.10 43.82 -27.18
CA ALA A 209 -26.25 43.02 -28.06
C ALA A 209 -26.47 41.52 -27.83
N ALA A 210 -26.59 41.09 -26.57
CA ALA A 210 -26.91 39.71 -26.21
C ALA A 210 -28.27 39.25 -26.77
N VAL A 211 -29.31 40.05 -26.57
CA VAL A 211 -30.67 39.77 -27.07
C VAL A 211 -30.69 39.76 -28.59
N LYS A 212 -29.96 40.67 -29.24
CA LYS A 212 -29.85 40.72 -30.70
C LYS A 212 -29.17 39.47 -31.24
N LYS A 213 -28.02 39.11 -30.69
CA LYS A 213 -27.28 37.91 -31.09
C LYS A 213 -28.12 36.64 -30.91
N ALA A 214 -28.79 36.49 -29.77
CA ALA A 214 -29.67 35.35 -29.53
C ALA A 214 -30.86 35.29 -30.51
N ASN A 215 -31.46 36.43 -30.86
CA ASN A 215 -32.55 36.50 -31.84
C ASN A 215 -32.08 36.17 -33.27
N ASP A 216 -30.83 36.49 -33.61
CA ASP A 216 -30.25 36.22 -34.92
C ASP A 216 -29.77 34.76 -35.06
N GLU A 217 -29.34 34.13 -33.96
CA GLU A 217 -28.78 32.76 -33.96
C GLU A 217 -29.81 31.67 -33.67
N PHE A 218 -30.86 31.95 -32.90
CA PHE A 218 -31.84 30.94 -32.49
C PHE A 218 -33.24 31.22 -33.07
N ASP A 219 -33.61 30.49 -34.13
CA ASP A 219 -34.90 30.61 -34.84
C ASP A 219 -36.15 30.44 -33.94
N ILE A 220 -35.99 29.74 -32.80
CA ILE A 220 -37.06 29.49 -31.84
C ILE A 220 -37.37 30.71 -30.97
N ILE A 221 -36.45 31.67 -30.85
CA ILE A 221 -36.64 32.88 -30.05
C ILE A 221 -37.40 33.93 -30.86
N GLU A 222 -38.35 34.59 -30.21
CA GLU A 222 -39.03 35.77 -30.74
C GLU A 222 -39.02 36.89 -29.70
N ILE A 223 -38.23 37.94 -29.96
CA ILE A 223 -38.16 39.11 -29.07
C ILE A 223 -39.27 40.09 -29.42
N MET A 224 -40.13 40.39 -28.45
CA MET A 224 -41.23 41.34 -28.60
C MET A 224 -40.75 42.79 -28.41
N ASP A 225 -41.57 43.76 -28.86
CA ASP A 225 -41.29 45.19 -28.71
C ASP A 225 -40.90 45.61 -27.28
N GLY A 226 -41.55 45.00 -26.28
CA GLY A 226 -41.23 45.21 -24.87
C GLY A 226 -39.82 44.76 -24.51
N GLY A 227 -39.42 43.58 -24.97
CA GLY A 227 -38.11 42.99 -24.76
C GLY A 227 -36.99 43.81 -25.42
N TRP A 228 -37.20 44.29 -26.64
CA TRP A 228 -36.24 45.18 -27.30
C TRP A 228 -36.02 46.49 -26.55
N LYS A 229 -37.13 47.13 -26.10
CA LYS A 229 -37.08 48.40 -25.38
C LYS A 229 -36.43 48.27 -24.01
N SER A 230 -36.70 47.19 -23.29
CA SER A 230 -36.11 46.94 -21.99
C SER A 230 -34.62 46.59 -22.10
N ALA A 231 -34.24 45.76 -23.07
CA ALA A 231 -32.85 45.34 -23.26
C ALA A 231 -31.94 46.53 -23.61
N LYS A 232 -32.44 47.46 -24.43
CA LYS A 232 -31.70 48.69 -24.79
C LYS A 232 -31.45 49.63 -23.61
N LYS A 233 -32.29 49.59 -22.58
CA LYS A 233 -32.21 50.47 -21.40
C LYS A 233 -31.61 49.77 -20.17
N SER A 234 -31.26 48.48 -20.28
CA SER A 234 -30.84 47.71 -19.13
C SER A 234 -29.42 48.10 -18.70
N PRO A 235 -29.19 48.41 -17.41
CA PRO A 235 -27.86 48.68 -16.87
C PRO A 235 -27.12 47.41 -16.44
N PHE A 236 -27.67 46.22 -16.73
CA PHE A 236 -27.09 44.94 -16.30
C PHE A 236 -25.74 44.70 -16.99
N MET A 237 -24.70 44.50 -16.20
CA MET A 237 -23.31 44.54 -16.68
C MET A 237 -22.86 43.25 -17.37
N ASN A 238 -23.47 42.11 -17.06
CA ASN A 238 -23.04 40.81 -17.59
C ASN A 238 -23.89 40.38 -18.79
N ALA A 239 -23.68 41.00 -19.94
CA ALA A 239 -24.42 40.68 -21.16
C ALA A 239 -24.17 39.24 -21.66
N ASN A 240 -22.98 38.68 -21.43
CA ASN A 240 -22.68 37.29 -21.79
C ASN A 240 -23.59 36.31 -21.04
N LEU A 241 -23.78 36.52 -19.74
CA LEU A 241 -24.71 35.70 -18.95
C LEU A 241 -26.16 35.77 -19.49
N VAL A 242 -26.58 36.93 -20.00
CA VAL A 242 -27.90 37.06 -20.64
C VAL A 242 -27.97 36.20 -21.90
N TYR A 243 -26.94 36.25 -22.75
CA TYR A 243 -26.87 35.44 -23.96
C TYR A 243 -26.84 33.94 -23.64
N GLU A 244 -26.00 33.49 -22.70
CA GLU A 244 -25.93 32.09 -22.24
C GLU A 244 -27.28 31.61 -21.69
N THR A 245 -27.99 32.47 -20.97
CA THR A 245 -29.34 32.18 -20.46
C THR A 245 -30.33 32.00 -21.61
N LEU A 246 -30.31 32.90 -22.61
CA LEU A 246 -31.17 32.81 -23.79
C LEU A 246 -30.83 31.59 -24.64
N GLU A 247 -29.55 31.23 -24.78
CA GLU A 247 -29.09 30.01 -25.44
C GLU A 247 -29.63 28.76 -24.74
N ALA A 248 -29.50 28.67 -23.42
CA ALA A 248 -30.05 27.56 -22.64
C ALA A 248 -31.58 27.46 -22.83
N MET A 249 -32.28 28.59 -22.78
CA MET A 249 -33.72 28.63 -23.02
C MET A 249 -34.09 28.21 -24.45
N ALA A 250 -33.34 28.65 -25.47
CA ALA A 250 -33.58 28.28 -26.87
C ALA A 250 -33.36 26.80 -27.13
N ASN A 251 -32.26 26.25 -26.64
CA ASN A 251 -31.91 24.85 -26.80
C ASN A 251 -32.95 23.94 -26.15
N GLU A 252 -33.38 24.26 -24.92
CA GLU A 252 -34.41 23.48 -24.27
C GLU A 252 -35.80 23.71 -24.88
N ALA A 253 -36.12 24.93 -25.32
CA ALA A 253 -37.39 25.23 -25.98
C ALA A 253 -37.55 24.41 -27.27
N SER A 254 -36.47 24.30 -28.05
CA SER A 254 -36.45 23.52 -29.29
C SER A 254 -36.73 22.04 -29.03
N ARG A 255 -36.09 21.46 -28.01
CA ARG A 255 -36.34 20.07 -27.59
C ARG A 255 -37.74 19.89 -27.01
N TRP A 256 -38.19 20.84 -26.19
CA TRP A 256 -39.47 20.76 -25.52
C TRP A 256 -40.63 20.78 -26.51
N VAL A 257 -40.57 21.63 -27.54
CA VAL A 257 -41.60 21.71 -28.59
C VAL A 257 -41.76 20.39 -29.35
N GLU A 258 -40.69 19.60 -29.48
CA GLU A 258 -40.73 18.27 -30.12
C GLU A 258 -41.30 17.15 -29.23
N LYS A 259 -41.37 17.36 -27.90
CA LYS A 259 -41.91 16.35 -26.97
C LYS A 259 -43.44 16.19 -27.15
N PRO A 260 -43.99 14.97 -26.97
CA PRO A 260 -45.43 14.73 -27.05
C PRO A 260 -46.25 15.58 -26.08
N ASP A 261 -47.48 15.92 -26.46
CA ASP A 261 -48.43 16.57 -25.57
C ASP A 261 -48.64 15.73 -24.29
N GLY A 262 -48.55 16.39 -23.13
CA GLY A 262 -48.61 15.74 -21.81
C GLY A 262 -47.26 15.47 -21.15
N SER A 263 -46.14 15.81 -21.80
CA SER A 263 -44.77 15.60 -21.26
C SER A 263 -44.32 16.60 -20.18
N GLY A 264 -45.24 17.37 -19.57
CA GLY A 264 -44.93 18.37 -18.55
C GLY A 264 -44.85 19.82 -19.09
N SER A 265 -44.58 20.77 -18.18
CA SER A 265 -44.39 22.17 -18.52
C SER A 265 -43.00 22.44 -19.09
N PHE A 266 -42.77 23.58 -19.74
CA PHE A 266 -41.42 23.95 -20.19
C PHE A 266 -40.51 24.24 -18.99
N GLU A 267 -41.10 24.84 -17.95
CA GLU A 267 -40.48 25.20 -16.69
C GLU A 267 -39.88 23.99 -15.99
N ASP A 268 -40.52 22.83 -16.09
CA ASP A 268 -40.02 21.58 -15.50
C ASP A 268 -38.66 21.16 -16.06
N ASP A 269 -38.41 21.46 -17.34
CA ASP A 269 -37.16 21.15 -18.01
C ASP A 269 -36.13 22.27 -17.82
N ILE A 270 -36.54 23.54 -18.00
CA ILE A 270 -35.60 24.66 -18.01
C ILE A 270 -35.10 25.06 -16.59
N LYS A 271 -35.86 24.75 -15.52
CA LYS A 271 -35.47 25.06 -14.12
C LYS A 271 -34.21 24.35 -13.65
N ILE A 272 -33.77 23.32 -14.37
CA ILE A 272 -32.50 22.62 -14.10
C ILE A 272 -31.31 23.52 -14.47
N TYR A 273 -31.49 24.42 -15.44
CA TYR A 273 -30.42 25.23 -16.02
C TYR A 273 -30.46 26.70 -15.56
N VAL A 274 -31.66 27.24 -15.29
CA VAL A 274 -31.84 28.65 -14.94
C VAL A 274 -32.80 28.84 -13.77
N ASP A 275 -32.65 29.94 -13.02
CA ASP A 275 -33.55 30.28 -11.90
C ASP A 275 -34.89 30.82 -12.44
N VAL A 276 -35.86 29.93 -12.60
CA VAL A 276 -37.20 30.27 -13.09
C VAL A 276 -38.13 30.58 -11.94
N ALA A 277 -38.85 31.69 -12.06
CA ALA A 277 -40.02 31.98 -11.26
C ALA A 277 -41.29 31.74 -12.07
N GLU A 278 -42.13 30.84 -11.56
CA GLU A 278 -43.39 30.46 -12.20
C GLU A 278 -44.44 31.57 -12.17
N ASN A 279 -44.33 32.53 -11.24
CA ASN A 279 -45.24 33.66 -11.09
C ASN A 279 -44.54 34.92 -10.58
N ASP A 280 -45.13 36.08 -10.90
CA ASP A 280 -44.86 37.38 -10.27
C ASP A 280 -46.05 37.74 -9.35
N SER A 281 -45.78 38.59 -8.36
CA SER A 281 -46.77 39.19 -7.44
C SER A 281 -47.83 40.03 -8.14
N GLN A 282 -47.52 40.54 -9.33
CA GLN A 282 -48.44 41.30 -10.18
C GLN A 282 -48.59 40.61 -11.52
N ASP A 283 -49.80 40.65 -12.07
CA ASP A 283 -50.04 40.18 -13.43
C ASP A 283 -49.42 41.14 -14.44
N ARG A 284 -48.55 40.59 -15.29
CA ARG A 284 -47.83 41.34 -16.30
C ARG A 284 -48.31 40.95 -17.69
N TYR A 285 -48.46 41.96 -18.55
CA TYR A 285 -49.03 41.81 -19.88
C TYR A 285 -48.12 42.46 -20.92
N TRP A 286 -47.93 41.76 -22.04
CA TRP A 286 -47.16 42.27 -23.17
C TRP A 286 -47.89 42.02 -24.48
N LYS A 287 -47.64 42.90 -25.46
CA LYS A 287 -48.37 42.92 -26.72
C LYS A 287 -47.79 41.89 -27.69
N VAL A 288 -48.56 40.85 -27.99
CA VAL A 288 -48.27 39.85 -29.03
C VAL A 288 -49.22 40.07 -30.20
N GLY A 289 -48.69 40.61 -31.31
CA GLY A 289 -49.53 41.08 -32.42
C GLY A 289 -50.49 42.19 -31.97
N ASN A 290 -51.79 41.93 -32.01
CA ASN A 290 -52.84 42.88 -31.61
C ASN A 290 -53.44 42.60 -30.22
N ILE A 291 -52.92 41.62 -29.48
CA ILE A 291 -53.50 41.17 -28.20
C ILE A 291 -52.48 41.37 -27.08
N ASN A 292 -52.94 41.83 -25.91
CA ASN A 292 -52.13 41.83 -24.68
C ASN A 292 -52.21 40.44 -24.04
N GLN A 293 -51.08 39.74 -24.00
CA GLN A 293 -50.97 38.41 -23.42
C GLN A 293 -50.30 38.48 -22.06
N LYS A 294 -50.84 37.73 -21.09
CA LYS A 294 -50.28 37.58 -19.75
C LYS A 294 -49.02 36.71 -19.81
N MET A 295 -47.89 37.16 -19.26
CA MET A 295 -46.64 36.39 -19.21
C MET A 295 -45.95 36.51 -17.83
N ASN A 296 -46.47 35.87 -16.80
CA ASN A 296 -45.91 36.04 -15.45
C ASN A 296 -44.63 35.22 -15.20
N ARG A 297 -44.32 34.27 -16.08
CA ARG A 297 -43.15 33.41 -15.96
C ARG A 297 -41.91 34.19 -16.33
N HIS A 298 -40.87 34.08 -15.51
CA HIS A 298 -39.64 34.79 -15.78
C HIS A 298 -38.39 34.11 -15.22
N VAL A 299 -37.28 34.31 -15.91
CA VAL A 299 -35.95 33.93 -15.40
C VAL A 299 -35.39 35.06 -14.55
N LYS A 300 -34.79 34.69 -13.42
CA LYS A 300 -34.11 35.59 -12.49
C LYS A 300 -32.60 35.51 -12.69
N LEU A 301 -32.01 36.60 -13.15
CA LEU A 301 -30.56 36.78 -13.09
C LEU A 301 -30.26 37.69 -11.91
N GLY A 302 -29.63 37.14 -10.86
CA GLY A 302 -29.30 37.86 -9.63
C GLY A 302 -30.47 38.16 -8.69
N VAL A 303 -30.13 38.47 -7.43
CA VAL A 303 -31.08 38.72 -6.31
C VAL A 303 -30.74 40.02 -5.55
N ASP A 304 -29.92 40.89 -6.12
CA ASP A 304 -29.55 42.19 -5.54
C ASP A 304 -30.67 43.25 -5.72
N ARG A 305 -30.64 44.34 -4.96
CA ARG A 305 -31.45 45.54 -5.22
C ARG A 305 -30.85 46.40 -6.34
N ASP A 306 -29.59 46.17 -6.68
CA ASP A 306 -28.87 46.88 -7.73
C ASP A 306 -29.29 46.41 -9.15
N PRO A 307 -29.87 47.29 -9.98
CA PRO A 307 -30.25 46.96 -11.36
C PRO A 307 -29.07 46.59 -12.26
N SER A 308 -27.83 46.97 -11.89
CA SER A 308 -26.63 46.58 -12.65
C SER A 308 -26.24 45.11 -12.46
N LYS A 309 -26.77 44.47 -11.41
CA LYS A 309 -26.51 43.08 -11.02
C LYS A 309 -27.75 42.20 -11.06
N THR A 310 -28.91 42.76 -11.42
CA THR A 310 -30.15 42.01 -11.54
C THR A 310 -30.85 42.25 -12.85
N LEU A 311 -31.42 41.17 -13.39
CA LEU A 311 -32.20 41.20 -14.61
C LEU A 311 -33.32 40.17 -14.52
N ARG A 312 -34.44 40.48 -15.17
CA ARG A 312 -35.61 39.60 -15.32
C ARG A 312 -35.90 39.40 -16.80
N ILE A 313 -36.07 38.15 -17.19
CA ILE A 313 -36.46 37.78 -18.56
C ILE A 313 -37.86 37.18 -18.49
N TYR A 314 -38.87 37.95 -18.88
CA TYR A 314 -40.26 37.45 -18.93
C TYR A 314 -40.52 36.80 -20.28
N TYR A 315 -41.12 35.62 -20.24
CA TYR A 315 -41.31 34.82 -21.44
C TYR A 315 -42.63 34.05 -21.45
N ASP A 316 -43.02 33.63 -22.65
CA ASP A 316 -44.10 32.69 -22.88
C ASP A 316 -43.71 31.72 -23.99
N ILE A 317 -44.14 30.47 -23.89
CA ILE A 317 -43.92 29.46 -24.91
C ILE A 317 -45.14 28.56 -25.01
N THR A 318 -45.44 28.16 -26.25
CA THR A 318 -46.55 27.25 -26.55
C THR A 318 -46.01 26.06 -27.35
N ARG A 319 -46.65 24.90 -27.23
CA ARG A 319 -46.21 23.65 -27.89
C ARG A 319 -46.07 23.73 -29.41
N LYS A 320 -46.65 24.73 -30.07
CA LYS A 320 -46.59 24.93 -31.52
C LYS A 320 -46.03 26.30 -31.90
N GLY A 321 -45.45 27.02 -30.95
CA GLY A 321 -45.01 28.40 -31.12
C GLY A 321 -43.57 28.60 -30.74
N ARG A 322 -43.11 29.83 -30.97
CA ARG A 322 -41.80 30.32 -30.56
C ARG A 322 -41.77 30.62 -29.07
N LEU A 323 -40.56 30.62 -28.52
CA LEU A 323 -40.27 31.18 -27.20
C LEU A 323 -40.31 32.70 -27.32
N ARG A 324 -41.38 33.32 -26.84
CA ARG A 324 -41.60 34.76 -26.89
C ARG A 324 -41.00 35.42 -25.67
N ILE A 325 -40.14 36.41 -25.87
CA ILE A 325 -39.55 37.22 -24.79
C ILE A 325 -40.28 38.56 -24.73
N GLY A 326 -41.10 38.73 -23.69
CA GLY A 326 -41.88 39.95 -23.46
C GLY A 326 -41.06 41.08 -22.83
N TRP A 327 -40.08 40.73 -22.00
CA TRP A 327 -39.22 41.68 -21.28
C TRP A 327 -37.85 41.05 -21.00
N CYS A 328 -36.79 41.84 -21.11
CA CYS A 328 -35.43 41.46 -20.76
C CYS A 328 -34.72 42.70 -20.21
N GLY A 329 -34.74 42.89 -18.89
CA GLY A 329 -34.21 44.11 -18.26
C GLY A 329 -34.45 44.15 -16.76
N GLU A 330 -34.34 45.34 -16.17
CA GLU A 330 -34.67 45.56 -14.76
C GLU A 330 -36.08 45.06 -14.44
N HIS A 331 -36.32 44.59 -13.21
CA HIS A 331 -37.64 44.14 -12.81
C HIS A 331 -38.67 45.27 -13.03
N PRO A 332 -39.68 45.07 -13.90
CA PRO A 332 -40.67 46.10 -14.23
C PRO A 332 -41.71 46.31 -13.13
#